data_AF-A0A931DBU5-F1
#
_entry.id   AF-A0A931DBU5-F1
#
_cell.length_a   1.000
_cell.length_b   1.000
_cell.length_c   1.000
_cell.angle_alpha   90.00
_cell.angle_beta   90.00
_cell.angle_gamma   90.00
#
_symmetry.space_group_name_H-M   'P 1'
#
loop_
_entity.id
_entity.type
_entity.pdbx_description
1 polymer ?
#
loop_
_entity_poly.entity_id
_entity_poly.type
_entity_poly.pdbx_seq_one_letter_code
_entity_poly.pdbx_strand_id
1 'polypeptide(L)'
;MSRSAFLSPLTSLMACALGVSVLVSCASGGDAKEGGSTVSGTPEPASSPSASGRPGKQTVDLDQGTTGVVGGLRVGIGRAWGGVGNVVVLSGPGVPDPDAPGGGWRVQGKAGHVKKLPNGYTVSIDEVEEGEGDGAAAPGAGAGSVTVTVTPPE
;
A
#
# COMPACT_ATOMS: atom_id res chain seq x y z
N MET A 1 -42.61 -36.11 -2.20
CA MET A 1 -43.58 -34.98 -2.11
C MET A 1 -42.84 -33.91 -1.30
N SER A 2 -42.37 -32.75 -1.76
CA SER A 2 -42.63 -31.79 -2.86
C SER A 2 -41.27 -31.17 -3.25
N ARG A 3 -40.84 -31.08 -4.51
CA ARG A 3 -41.17 -30.12 -5.58
C ARG A 3 -40.85 -28.62 -5.30
N SER A 4 -39.95 -28.10 -6.14
CA SER A 4 -39.82 -26.70 -6.67
C SER A 4 -39.26 -25.62 -5.72
N ALA A 5 -38.44 -24.65 -6.14
CA ALA A 5 -37.94 -24.26 -7.46
C ALA A 5 -36.68 -23.38 -7.30
N PHE A 6 -35.62 -23.66 -8.07
CA PHE A 6 -34.55 -22.71 -8.34
C PHE A 6 -34.95 -21.93 -9.59
N LEU A 7 -35.42 -20.69 -9.43
CA LEU A 7 -35.55 -19.75 -10.54
C LEU A 7 -34.26 -18.94 -10.66
N SER A 8 -33.55 -19.17 -11.76
CA SER A 8 -32.65 -18.20 -12.36
C SER A 8 -33.45 -17.02 -12.92
N PRO A 9 -32.85 -15.83 -12.98
CA PRO A 9 -33.05 -14.98 -14.14
C PRO A 9 -31.72 -14.71 -14.87
N LEU A 10 -31.63 -15.31 -16.07
CA LEU A 10 -30.91 -14.75 -17.21
C LEU A 10 -31.62 -13.46 -17.68
N THR A 11 -30.93 -12.62 -18.46
CA THR A 11 -31.32 -11.34 -19.11
C THR A 11 -31.15 -10.09 -18.23
N SER A 12 -30.49 -9.01 -18.63
CA SER A 12 -30.53 -8.35 -19.94
C SER A 12 -29.32 -7.43 -20.20
N LEU A 13 -29.05 -7.20 -21.49
CA LEU A 13 -28.12 -6.23 -22.08
C LEU A 13 -28.28 -4.81 -21.53
N MET A 14 -27.16 -4.05 -21.45
CA MET A 14 -27.17 -2.66 -21.91
C MET A 14 -25.74 -2.20 -22.24
N ALA A 15 -25.54 -1.91 -23.51
CA ALA A 15 -24.34 -1.35 -24.09
C ALA A 15 -24.29 0.16 -23.85
N CYS A 16 -23.14 0.70 -23.47
CA CYS A 16 -22.80 2.11 -23.68
C CYS A 16 -21.40 2.20 -24.28
N ALA A 17 -21.36 2.34 -25.59
CA ALA A 17 -20.24 2.87 -26.35
C ALA A 17 -20.24 4.41 -26.29
N LEU A 18 -19.14 5.00 -26.76
CA LEU A 18 -18.85 6.43 -26.99
C LEU A 18 -18.20 7.14 -25.78
N GLY A 19 -17.09 7.84 -25.91
CA GLY A 19 -16.39 8.29 -27.11
C GLY A 19 -14.99 8.82 -26.82
N VAL A 20 -14.18 8.75 -27.87
CA VAL A 20 -12.85 9.32 -28.01
C VAL A 20 -12.93 10.85 -27.97
N SER A 21 -12.00 11.50 -27.28
CA SER A 21 -11.67 12.90 -27.55
C SER A 21 -10.16 13.08 -27.40
N VAL A 22 -9.48 13.00 -28.55
CA VAL A 22 -8.12 13.49 -28.73
C VAL A 22 -8.26 14.96 -29.11
N LEU A 23 -7.74 15.87 -28.29
CA LEU A 23 -7.47 17.24 -28.71
C LEU A 23 -5.96 17.44 -28.76
N VAL A 24 -5.51 17.62 -30.00
CA VAL A 24 -4.22 18.16 -30.40
C VAL A 24 -4.21 19.66 -30.12
N SER A 25 -3.09 20.20 -29.64
CA SER A 25 -2.64 21.54 -30.05
C SER A 25 -1.18 21.76 -29.66
N CYS A 26 -0.30 21.68 -30.66
CA CYS A 26 1.00 22.33 -30.63
C CYS A 26 0.79 23.80 -31.02
N ALA A 27 1.49 24.74 -30.37
CA ALA A 27 2.33 25.76 -31.03
C ALA A 27 2.69 26.94 -30.10
N SER A 28 3.90 27.44 -30.34
CA SER A 28 4.40 28.81 -30.06
C SER A 28 4.81 29.08 -28.61
N GLY A 29 6.05 29.43 -28.26
CA GLY A 29 7.12 30.08 -29.02
C GLY A 29 7.19 31.57 -28.65
N GLY A 30 8.16 31.93 -27.78
CA GLY A 30 8.96 33.15 -27.88
C GLY A 30 8.51 34.46 -27.21
N ASP A 31 9.13 34.75 -26.06
CA ASP A 31 9.82 36.00 -25.65
C ASP A 31 9.13 37.28 -25.14
N ALA A 32 9.59 37.66 -23.92
CA ALA A 32 9.72 38.97 -23.26
C ALA A 32 8.44 39.69 -22.76
N LYS A 33 8.34 40.23 -21.53
CA LYS A 33 9.36 40.83 -20.65
C LYS A 33 8.81 41.10 -19.23
N GLU A 34 9.72 41.09 -18.26
CA GLU A 34 9.77 41.83 -16.98
C GLU A 34 8.66 41.68 -15.91
N GLY A 35 9.10 41.20 -14.73
CA GLY A 35 8.72 41.82 -13.46
C GLY A 35 8.13 40.87 -12.42
N GLY A 36 8.94 40.50 -11.42
CA GLY A 36 8.42 40.04 -10.13
C GLY A 36 9.04 38.74 -9.64
N SER A 37 10.01 38.86 -8.73
CA SER A 37 10.51 37.76 -7.91
C SER A 37 9.36 37.02 -7.22
N THR A 38 9.22 35.73 -7.52
CA THR A 38 8.86 34.68 -6.54
C THR A 38 9.36 33.37 -7.13
N VAL A 39 10.56 32.94 -6.72
CA VAL A 39 10.95 31.53 -6.84
C VAL A 39 10.05 30.78 -5.86
N SER A 40 9.06 30.07 -6.39
CA SER A 40 8.38 29.02 -5.66
C SER A 40 8.02 27.92 -6.63
N GLY A 41 8.39 26.69 -6.25
CA GLY A 41 8.08 25.49 -6.99
C GLY A 41 9.28 24.83 -7.67
N THR A 42 10.36 24.56 -6.91
CA THR A 42 11.10 23.31 -7.19
C THR A 42 10.07 22.18 -7.04
N PRO A 43 9.83 21.33 -8.04
CA PRO A 43 9.11 20.09 -7.79
C PRO A 43 9.95 19.31 -6.79
N GLU A 44 9.45 19.23 -5.56
CA GLU A 44 10.00 18.37 -4.52
C GLU A 44 10.13 16.96 -5.14
N PRO A 45 11.33 16.37 -5.19
CA PRO A 45 11.46 15.02 -5.68
C PRO A 45 10.65 14.13 -4.76
N ALA A 46 9.65 13.45 -5.34
CA ALA A 46 8.83 12.46 -4.68
C ALA A 46 9.69 11.61 -3.75
N SER A 47 9.28 11.58 -2.48
CA SER A 47 9.84 10.80 -1.38
C SER A 47 10.24 9.41 -1.84
N SER A 48 11.49 9.27 -2.29
CA SER A 48 12.10 7.97 -2.47
C SER A 48 12.24 7.38 -1.07
N PRO A 49 11.74 6.16 -0.80
CA PRO A 49 11.85 5.56 0.51
C PRO A 49 13.33 5.42 0.82
N SER A 50 13.84 6.32 1.66
CA SER A 50 15.18 6.23 2.21
C SER A 50 15.20 5.12 3.24
N ALA A 51 15.17 3.87 2.77
CA ALA A 51 15.70 2.74 3.52
C ALA A 51 17.24 2.88 3.55
N SER A 52 17.72 3.93 4.20
CA SER A 52 19.14 4.19 4.38
C SER A 52 19.70 3.11 5.30
N GLY A 53 20.59 2.28 4.78
CA GLY A 53 21.15 1.05 5.35
C GLY A 53 21.99 1.22 6.62
N ARG A 54 21.42 1.86 7.65
CA ARG A 54 21.99 1.96 8.99
C ARG A 54 21.51 0.78 9.85
N PRO A 55 22.41 0.03 10.51
CA PRO A 55 21.99 -0.94 11.51
C PRO A 55 21.28 -0.20 12.66
N GLY A 56 20.03 -0.57 12.94
CA GLY A 56 19.20 0.06 13.97
C GLY A 56 17.69 -0.06 13.69
N LYS A 57 16.87 0.49 14.59
CA LYS A 57 15.41 0.65 14.40
C LYS A 57 15.16 1.47 13.13
N GLN A 58 14.37 0.93 12.21
CA GLN A 58 14.01 1.59 10.95
C GLN A 58 12.50 1.60 10.79
N THR A 59 11.97 2.64 10.14
CA THR A 59 10.54 2.84 9.93
C THR A 59 10.27 2.99 8.44
N VAL A 60 9.13 2.47 7.98
CA VAL A 60 8.67 2.58 6.60
C VAL A 60 7.15 2.75 6.56
N ASP A 61 6.69 3.61 5.68
CA ASP A 61 5.27 3.78 5.35
C ASP A 61 4.94 2.93 4.13
N LEU A 62 3.87 2.15 4.21
CA LEU A 62 3.47 1.22 3.15
C LEU A 62 1.99 1.32 2.87
N ASP A 63 1.66 1.52 1.60
CA ASP A 63 0.29 1.42 1.12
C ASP A 63 -0.14 -0.06 1.05
N GLN A 64 -1.45 -0.30 1.21
CA GLN A 64 -2.04 -1.61 1.06
C GLN A 64 -1.71 -2.21 -0.31
N GLY A 65 -1.30 -3.49 -0.33
CA GLY A 65 -0.89 -4.19 -1.54
C GLY A 65 0.56 -3.90 -1.97
N THR A 66 1.27 -3.01 -1.28
CA THR A 66 2.68 -2.73 -1.55
C THR A 66 3.62 -3.50 -0.62
N THR A 67 4.90 -3.48 -0.98
CA THR A 67 5.98 -4.08 -0.20
C THR A 67 7.17 -3.12 -0.12
N GLY A 68 7.83 -3.06 1.03
CA GLY A 68 9.08 -2.33 1.23
C GLY A 68 10.13 -3.17 1.94
N VAL A 69 11.36 -2.64 1.98
CA VAL A 69 12.48 -3.24 2.72
C VAL A 69 12.82 -2.35 3.90
N VAL A 70 12.82 -2.92 5.11
CA VAL A 70 13.08 -2.21 6.37
C VAL A 70 13.78 -3.16 7.35
N GLY A 71 14.88 -2.71 7.97
CA GLY A 71 15.69 -3.54 8.87
C GLY A 71 16.34 -4.76 8.21
N GLY A 72 16.42 -4.80 6.88
CA GLY A 72 16.81 -6.01 6.12
C GLY A 72 15.69 -7.04 5.96
N LEU A 73 14.47 -6.75 6.41
CA LEU A 73 13.27 -7.54 6.16
C LEU A 73 12.51 -6.94 4.98
N ARG A 74 12.01 -7.79 4.08
CA ARG A 74 11.00 -7.42 3.08
C ARG A 74 9.64 -7.62 3.70
N VAL A 75 8.90 -6.54 3.86
CA VAL A 75 7.56 -6.52 4.48
C VAL A 75 6.55 -5.97 3.49
N GLY A 76 5.28 -6.35 3.62
CA GLY A 76 4.19 -5.82 2.82
C GLY A 76 2.90 -5.73 3.60
N ILE A 77 1.97 -4.91 3.10
CA ILE A 77 0.67 -4.72 3.74
C ILE A 77 -0.37 -5.54 2.99
N GLY A 78 -0.89 -6.56 3.66
CA GLY A 78 -1.96 -7.39 3.11
C GLY A 78 -3.30 -6.65 3.15
N ARG A 79 -3.60 -5.98 4.27
CA ARG A 79 -4.84 -5.22 4.51
C ARG A 79 -4.63 -4.14 5.58
N ALA A 80 -5.25 -2.98 5.41
CA ALA A 80 -5.36 -1.92 6.40
C ALA A 80 -6.80 -1.38 6.42
N TRP A 81 -7.61 -1.83 7.38
CA TRP A 81 -9.03 -1.44 7.50
C TRP A 81 -9.56 -1.63 8.93
N GLY A 82 -10.55 -0.82 9.35
CA GLY A 82 -11.14 -0.87 10.69
C GLY A 82 -10.14 -0.59 11.82
N GLY A 83 -9.14 0.25 11.56
CA GLY A 83 -8.03 0.60 12.45
C GLY A 83 -7.04 -0.54 12.70
N VAL A 84 -7.09 -1.61 11.88
CA VAL A 84 -6.23 -2.79 12.02
C VAL A 84 -5.37 -2.96 10.78
N GLY A 85 -4.05 -2.97 10.98
CA GLY A 85 -3.06 -3.29 9.96
C GLY A 85 -2.71 -4.78 9.97
N ASN A 86 -2.58 -5.37 8.77
CA ASN A 86 -2.05 -6.71 8.56
C ASN A 86 -0.73 -6.61 7.77
N VAL A 87 0.38 -6.74 8.51
CA VAL A 87 1.74 -6.71 7.95
C VAL A 87 2.19 -8.15 7.73
N VAL A 88 2.73 -8.42 6.54
CA VAL A 88 3.32 -9.71 6.16
C VAL A 88 4.82 -9.52 6.00
N VAL A 89 5.60 -10.34 6.69
CA VAL A 89 7.05 -10.45 6.51
C VAL A 89 7.28 -11.52 5.46
N LEU A 90 7.72 -11.08 4.28
CA LEU A 90 7.86 -11.91 3.09
C LEU A 90 9.23 -12.58 3.01
N SER A 91 10.29 -11.86 3.38
CA SER A 91 11.65 -12.41 3.38
C SER A 91 12.59 -11.61 4.27
N GLY A 92 13.76 -12.17 4.56
CA GLY A 92 14.80 -11.56 5.39
C GLY A 92 15.59 -12.61 6.18
N PRO A 93 16.58 -12.18 6.98
CA PRO A 93 17.41 -13.09 7.77
C PRO A 93 16.56 -13.97 8.71
N GLY A 94 16.66 -15.29 8.57
CA GLY A 94 15.92 -16.25 9.40
C GLY A 94 14.40 -16.28 9.19
N VAL A 95 13.88 -15.60 8.16
CA VAL A 95 12.47 -15.68 7.75
C VAL A 95 12.28 -16.90 6.86
N PRO A 96 11.28 -17.78 7.12
CA PRO A 96 10.99 -18.91 6.25
C PRO A 96 10.47 -18.45 4.89
N ASP A 97 10.74 -19.23 3.85
CA ASP A 97 10.25 -18.99 2.50
C ASP A 97 8.72 -18.80 2.50
N PRO A 98 8.18 -17.70 1.92
CA PRO A 98 6.75 -17.41 1.93
C PRO A 98 5.91 -18.43 1.15
N ASP A 99 6.49 -19.14 0.19
CA ASP A 99 5.81 -20.17 -0.61
C ASP A 99 5.84 -21.55 0.08
N ALA A 100 6.60 -21.69 1.17
CA ALA A 100 6.60 -22.92 1.97
C ALA A 100 5.30 -23.06 2.80
N PRO A 101 4.90 -24.29 3.17
CA PRO A 101 3.79 -24.50 4.09
C PRO A 101 4.06 -23.82 5.44
N GLY A 102 3.24 -22.84 5.81
CA GLY A 102 3.47 -22.00 6.99
C GLY A 102 4.50 -20.87 6.79
N GLY A 103 4.86 -20.61 5.54
CA GLY A 103 5.68 -19.50 5.09
C GLY A 103 5.05 -18.14 5.33
N GLY A 104 5.91 -17.13 5.49
CA GLY A 104 5.49 -15.74 5.71
C GLY A 104 4.93 -15.50 7.10
N TRP A 105 5.65 -14.72 7.91
CA TRP A 105 5.15 -14.34 9.23
C TRP A 105 4.18 -13.16 9.12
N ARG A 106 3.10 -13.19 9.91
CA ARG A 106 2.10 -12.13 9.94
C ARG A 106 2.10 -11.42 11.28
N VAL A 107 2.02 -10.10 11.23
CA VAL A 107 1.83 -9.20 12.38
C VAL A 107 0.52 -8.47 12.13
N GLN A 108 -0.44 -8.63 13.04
CA GLN A 108 -1.76 -8.03 12.90
C GLN A 108 -2.14 -7.34 14.19
N GLY A 109 -2.54 -6.08 14.09
CA GLY A 109 -2.93 -5.29 15.24
C GLY A 109 -3.29 -3.87 14.87
N LYS A 110 -3.66 -3.10 15.89
CA LYS A 110 -3.88 -1.65 15.78
C LYS A 110 -2.54 -0.90 15.88
N ALA A 111 -2.59 0.41 15.68
CA ALA A 111 -1.49 1.31 16.06
C ALA A 111 -1.01 1.05 17.50
N GLY A 112 0.31 1.03 17.69
CA GLY A 112 0.99 0.64 18.91
C GLY A 112 1.16 -0.87 19.11
N HIS A 113 0.69 -1.73 18.21
CA HIS A 113 0.88 -3.18 18.34
C HIS A 113 2.33 -3.58 18.04
N VAL A 114 2.94 -4.33 18.95
CA VAL A 114 4.32 -4.80 18.83
C VAL A 114 4.36 -6.33 18.88
N LYS A 115 5.09 -6.93 17.95
CA LYS A 115 5.31 -8.38 17.90
C LYS A 115 6.79 -8.71 17.70
N LYS A 116 7.32 -9.54 18.60
CA LYS A 116 8.64 -10.15 18.43
C LYS A 116 8.52 -11.38 17.53
N LEU A 117 9.37 -11.43 16.51
CA LEU A 117 9.46 -12.51 15.55
C LEU A 117 10.41 -13.62 16.04
N PRO A 118 10.27 -14.87 15.56
CA PRO A 118 11.14 -15.97 15.96
C PRO A 118 12.64 -15.76 15.69
N ASN A 119 12.99 -14.95 14.68
CA ASN A 119 14.38 -14.57 14.39
C ASN A 119 14.93 -13.44 15.29
N GLY A 120 14.17 -13.02 16.30
CA GLY A 120 14.57 -12.00 17.26
C GLY A 120 14.27 -10.55 16.86
N TYR A 121 13.88 -10.30 15.60
CA TYR A 121 13.41 -8.99 15.16
C TYR A 121 12.12 -8.60 15.87
N THR A 122 11.91 -7.31 16.07
CA THR A 122 10.66 -6.75 16.60
C THR A 122 10.00 -5.89 15.54
N VAL A 123 8.72 -6.14 15.25
CA VAL A 123 7.91 -5.36 14.32
C VAL A 123 6.83 -4.63 15.11
N SER A 124 6.74 -3.32 14.92
CA SER A 124 5.72 -2.44 15.50
C SER A 124 4.85 -1.86 14.38
N ILE A 125 3.54 -1.87 14.59
CA ILE A 125 2.57 -1.12 13.80
C ILE A 125 2.43 0.22 14.51
N ASP A 126 3.03 1.27 13.97
CA ASP A 126 3.03 2.58 14.63
C ASP A 126 1.73 3.34 14.32
N GLU A 127 1.27 3.25 13.07
CA GLU A 127 0.07 3.92 12.59
C GLU A 127 -0.66 3.05 11.56
N VAL A 128 -1.98 3.20 11.47
CA VAL A 128 -2.82 2.53 10.48
C VAL A 128 -3.79 3.59 9.96
N GLU A 129 -3.66 3.94 8.69
CA GLU A 129 -4.61 4.81 8.01
C GLU A 129 -5.54 3.96 7.15
N GLU A 130 -6.83 4.29 7.20
CA GLU A 130 -7.81 3.67 6.33
C GLU A 130 -7.95 4.52 5.07
N GLY A 131 -7.95 3.88 3.90
CA GLY A 131 -8.25 4.59 2.66
C GLY A 131 -9.70 5.05 2.64
N GLU A 132 -9.95 6.26 2.15
CA GLU A 132 -11.28 6.74 1.83
C GLU A 132 -11.91 5.85 0.75
N GLY A 133 -12.74 4.90 1.17
CA GLY A 133 -13.56 4.09 0.30
C GLY A 133 -15.00 4.56 0.35
N ASP A 134 -15.42 5.38 -0.61
CA ASP A 134 -16.83 5.75 -0.82
C ASP A 134 -17.65 4.53 -1.26
N GLY A 135 -17.99 3.64 -0.33
CA GLY A 135 -19.12 2.69 -0.40
C GLY A 135 -19.17 1.66 -1.54
N ALA A 136 -18.24 1.67 -2.50
CA ALA A 136 -18.27 0.80 -3.69
C ALA A 136 -16.87 0.27 -4.08
N ALA A 137 -15.91 0.26 -3.14
CA ALA A 137 -14.62 -0.34 -3.39
C ALA A 137 -14.75 -1.87 -3.43
N ALA A 138 -14.35 -2.48 -4.54
CA ALA A 138 -14.19 -3.93 -4.66
C ALA A 138 -13.33 -4.47 -3.50
N PRO A 139 -13.59 -5.69 -2.99
CA PRO A 139 -12.77 -6.29 -1.93
C PRO A 139 -11.29 -6.30 -2.36
N GLY A 140 -10.47 -5.48 -1.69
CA GLY A 140 -9.04 -5.31 -1.99
C GLY A 140 -8.63 -3.91 -2.46
N ALA A 141 -9.58 -3.04 -2.82
CA ALA A 141 -9.33 -1.68 -3.31
C ALA A 141 -9.48 -0.59 -2.22
N GLY A 142 -9.14 -0.91 -0.97
CA GLY A 142 -9.00 0.11 0.08
C GLY A 142 -7.60 0.70 0.03
N ALA A 143 -7.50 2.02 -0.16
CA ALA A 143 -6.24 2.78 -0.16
C ALA A 143 -5.69 2.99 1.26
N GLY A 144 -5.74 1.98 2.12
CA GLY A 144 -5.20 2.08 3.48
C GLY A 144 -3.69 2.04 3.49
N SER A 145 -3.06 2.69 4.48
CA SER A 145 -1.62 2.72 4.67
C SER A 145 -1.27 2.23 6.08
N VAL A 146 -0.03 1.77 6.28
CA VAL A 146 0.48 1.38 7.61
C VAL A 146 1.92 1.86 7.74
N THR A 147 2.20 2.58 8.83
CA THR A 147 3.57 2.89 9.27
C THR A 147 4.09 1.75 10.12
N VAL A 148 5.20 1.15 9.69
CA VAL A 148 5.81 0.00 10.33
C VAL A 148 7.22 0.33 10.78
N THR A 149 7.51 0.09 12.06
CA THR A 149 8.88 0.07 12.58
C THR A 149 9.39 -1.36 12.69
N VAL A 150 10.64 -1.59 12.28
CA VAL A 150 11.38 -2.83 12.51
C VAL A 150 12.66 -2.56 13.29
N THR A 151 12.85 -3.33 14.37
CA THR A 151 14.06 -3.31 15.20
C THR A 151 14.80 -4.65 15.06
N PRO A 152 16.10 -4.64 14.70
CA PRO A 152 16.91 -5.86 14.63
C PRO A 152 17.11 -6.51 16.02
N PRO A 153 17.43 -7.81 16.08
CA PRO A 153 17.82 -8.46 17.33
C PRO A 153 19.11 -7.86 17.90
N GLU A 154 19.25 -7.90 19.24
CA GLU A 154 20.48 -7.57 19.96
C GLU A 154 21.54 -8.67 19.85
#